data_AF-A0A519C542-F1
#
_entry.id   AF-A0A519C542-F1
#
_cell.length_a   1.000
_cell.length_b   1.000
_cell.length_c   1.000
_cell.angle_alpha   90.00
_cell.angle_beta   90.00
_cell.angle_gamma   90.00
#
_symmetry.space_group_name_H-M   'P 1'
#
loop_
_entity.id
_entity.type
_entity.pdbx_description
1 polymer ?
#
loop_
_entity_poly.entity_id
_entity_poly.type
_entity_poly.pdbx_seq_one_letter_code
_entity_poly.pdbx_strand_id
1 'polypeptide(L)'
;MKEPGKGELAQLFISIIGKEVTIEETSEISGLEVERIAELISSQDSLKFFNKKGKKELKICCDYSWVSKNLSQKIKLRTREIDEIDDIMKTKFPKHAEKYWSENKKIKRNLMSRTLGEWIESELSFLAGFSLWFREKELDGDLDLSTLISDAVGKNVSASGNIEFDRERLELLKTLTTNALTAIKDMSPAGKIAYRSMDVAVIKGISDGDENYAEKMKGRTLTQKTAWWKFW
;
A
#
# COMPACT_ATOMS: atom_id res chain seq x y z
N MET A 1 -9.12 0.90 23.27
CA MET A 1 -9.72 -0.16 22.43
C MET A 1 -8.81 -0.42 21.25
N LYS A 2 -8.54 -1.69 20.91
CA LYS A 2 -7.86 -2.04 19.64
C LYS A 2 -8.81 -1.68 18.50
N GLU A 3 -8.31 -1.12 17.40
CA GLU A 3 -9.14 -0.82 16.25
C GLU A 3 -9.79 -2.12 15.72
N PRO A 4 -11.11 -2.15 15.46
CA PRO A 4 -11.77 -3.33 14.92
C PRO A 4 -11.35 -3.61 13.47
N GLY A 5 -11.69 -4.78 12.96
CA GLY A 5 -11.40 -5.17 11.57
C GLY A 5 -10.29 -6.20 11.43
N LYS A 6 -10.20 -7.19 12.33
CA LYS A 6 -9.36 -8.38 12.16
C LYS A 6 -10.23 -9.61 11.86
N GLY A 7 -9.61 -10.69 11.41
CA GLY A 7 -10.24 -11.98 11.22
C GLY A 7 -11.42 -11.93 10.26
N GLU A 8 -12.56 -12.45 10.69
CA GLU A 8 -13.77 -12.59 9.88
C GLU A 8 -14.31 -11.24 9.38
N LEU A 9 -14.17 -10.16 10.16
CA LEU A 9 -14.58 -8.83 9.71
C LEU A 9 -13.72 -8.35 8.53
N ALA A 10 -12.42 -8.65 8.56
CA ALA A 10 -11.52 -8.34 7.46
C ALA A 10 -11.78 -9.24 6.24
N GLN A 11 -12.07 -10.52 6.48
CA GLN A 11 -12.44 -11.47 5.43
C GLN A 11 -13.69 -11.00 4.72
N LEU A 12 -14.75 -10.69 5.47
CA LEU A 12 -16.01 -10.17 4.96
C LEU A 12 -15.79 -8.92 4.10
N PHE A 13 -15.08 -7.91 4.65
CA PHE A 13 -14.80 -6.67 3.91
C PHE A 13 -14.08 -6.94 2.59
N ILE A 14 -12.98 -7.69 2.61
CA ILE A 14 -12.16 -7.95 1.42
C ILE A 14 -12.93 -8.78 0.38
N SER A 15 -13.74 -9.75 0.82
CA SER A 15 -14.55 -10.60 -0.07
C SER A 15 -15.54 -9.81 -0.94
N ILE A 16 -16.13 -8.74 -0.38
CA ILE A 16 -17.14 -7.93 -1.07
C ILE A 16 -16.63 -6.56 -1.53
N ILE A 17 -15.30 -6.35 -1.54
CA ILE A 17 -14.70 -5.12 -2.06
C ILE A 17 -15.25 -4.81 -3.46
N GLY A 18 -15.71 -3.58 -3.63
CA GLY A 18 -16.23 -3.06 -4.90
C GLY A 18 -17.58 -3.62 -5.33
N LYS A 19 -18.22 -4.45 -4.51
CA LYS A 19 -19.48 -5.12 -4.83
C LYS A 19 -20.63 -4.60 -3.97
N GLU A 20 -21.83 -4.70 -4.52
CA GLU A 20 -23.09 -4.54 -3.80
C GLU A 20 -23.84 -5.86 -3.90
N VAL A 21 -23.95 -6.57 -2.77
CA VAL A 21 -24.37 -7.98 -2.73
C VAL A 21 -25.40 -8.22 -1.63
N THR A 22 -26.23 -9.25 -1.79
CA THR A 22 -27.13 -9.72 -0.72
C THR A 22 -26.34 -10.46 0.36
N ILE A 23 -27.00 -10.81 1.48
CA ILE A 23 -26.36 -11.60 2.54
C ILE A 23 -26.04 -13.01 2.05
N GLU A 24 -26.90 -13.58 1.21
CA GLU A 24 -26.73 -14.91 0.60
C GLU A 24 -25.53 -14.92 -0.35
N GLU A 25 -25.45 -13.96 -1.27
CA GLU A 25 -24.28 -13.79 -2.17
C GLU A 25 -23.00 -13.56 -1.37
N THR A 26 -23.08 -12.80 -0.28
CA THR A 26 -21.95 -12.58 0.63
C THR A 26 -21.48 -13.88 1.28
N SER A 27 -22.41 -14.74 1.70
CA SER A 27 -22.09 -16.05 2.28
C SER A 27 -21.31 -16.90 1.28
N GLU A 28 -21.77 -16.99 0.02
CA GLU A 28 -21.09 -17.74 -1.04
C GLU A 28 -19.67 -17.22 -1.33
N ILE A 29 -19.49 -15.90 -1.36
CA ILE A 29 -18.21 -15.28 -1.71
C ILE A 29 -17.21 -15.34 -0.54
N SER A 30 -17.69 -15.13 0.69
CA SER A 30 -16.83 -15.05 1.87
C SER A 30 -16.58 -16.41 2.52
N GLY A 31 -17.46 -17.39 2.32
CA GLY A 31 -17.47 -18.66 3.04
C GLY A 31 -17.87 -18.52 4.51
N LEU A 32 -18.49 -17.39 4.89
CA LEU A 32 -19.06 -17.18 6.22
C LEU A 32 -20.55 -17.54 6.21
N GLU A 33 -21.05 -18.06 7.33
CA GLU A 33 -22.48 -18.33 7.51
C GLU A 33 -23.31 -17.03 7.52
N VAL A 34 -24.56 -17.13 7.06
CA VAL A 34 -25.50 -15.99 6.97
C VAL A 34 -25.70 -15.31 8.32
N GLU A 35 -25.88 -16.08 9.39
CA GLU A 35 -26.04 -15.57 10.75
C GLU A 35 -24.79 -14.80 11.18
N ARG A 36 -23.61 -15.32 10.86
CA ARG A 36 -22.34 -14.69 11.22
C ARG A 36 -22.14 -13.38 10.48
N ILE A 37 -22.52 -13.32 9.20
CA ILE A 37 -22.51 -12.08 8.42
C ILE A 37 -23.46 -11.06 9.06
N ALA A 38 -24.69 -11.46 9.42
CA ALA A 38 -25.67 -10.58 10.05
C ALA A 38 -25.17 -9.98 11.37
N GLU A 39 -24.51 -10.79 12.20
CA GLU A 39 -23.82 -10.32 13.42
C GLU A 39 -22.71 -9.32 13.09
N LEU A 40 -21.82 -9.69 12.16
CA LEU A 40 -20.69 -8.85 11.76
C LEU A 40 -21.10 -7.52 11.19
N ILE A 41 -22.20 -7.41 10.43
CA ILE A 41 -22.64 -6.12 9.86
C ILE A 41 -23.53 -5.31 10.82
N SER A 42 -23.90 -5.87 11.97
CA SER A 42 -24.78 -5.22 12.95
C SER A 42 -24.06 -4.83 14.25
N SER A 43 -22.82 -5.28 14.43
CA SER A 43 -21.99 -4.87 15.57
C SER A 43 -21.64 -3.38 15.50
N GLN A 44 -21.61 -2.70 16.65
CA GLN A 44 -21.25 -1.28 16.71
C GLN A 44 -19.86 -0.99 16.13
N ASP A 45 -18.92 -1.92 16.34
CA ASP A 45 -17.53 -1.80 15.91
C ASP A 45 -17.33 -1.93 14.39
N SER A 46 -18.35 -2.40 13.67
CA SER A 46 -18.28 -2.68 12.24
C SER A 46 -19.19 -1.81 11.37
N LEU A 47 -20.10 -1.04 11.98
CA LEU A 47 -21.01 -0.14 11.24
C LEU A 47 -20.27 0.83 10.31
N LYS A 48 -19.05 1.24 10.67
CA LYS A 48 -18.22 2.13 9.85
C LYS A 48 -17.68 1.48 8.56
N PHE A 49 -17.70 0.16 8.45
CA PHE A 49 -17.10 -0.57 7.32
C PHE A 49 -18.11 -0.95 6.23
N PHE A 50 -19.42 -0.89 6.51
CA PHE A 50 -20.45 -1.37 5.60
C PHE A 50 -21.63 -0.42 5.51
N ASN A 51 -22.10 -0.21 4.29
CA ASN A 51 -23.38 0.44 4.02
C ASN A 51 -24.45 -0.63 3.74
N LYS A 52 -25.64 -0.41 4.30
CA LYS A 52 -26.84 -1.24 4.10
C LYS A 52 -27.79 -0.52 3.15
N LYS A 53 -28.24 -1.19 2.09
CA LYS A 53 -29.11 -0.63 1.05
C LYS A 53 -30.29 -1.57 0.77
N GLY A 54 -31.36 -0.99 0.20
CA GLY A 54 -32.53 -1.75 -0.25
C GLY A 54 -33.67 -1.78 0.78
N LYS A 55 -34.92 -1.75 0.27
CA LYS A 55 -36.15 -1.78 1.09
C LYS A 55 -36.84 -3.15 1.13
N LYS A 56 -36.65 -3.97 0.08
CA LYS A 56 -37.27 -5.30 -0.06
C LYS A 56 -36.28 -6.43 0.21
N GLU A 57 -35.06 -6.27 -0.28
CA GLU A 57 -33.94 -7.19 -0.09
C GLU A 57 -32.75 -6.36 0.40
N LEU A 58 -32.15 -6.79 1.51
CA LEU A 58 -31.04 -6.10 2.14
C LEU A 58 -29.75 -6.41 1.37
N LYS A 59 -29.17 -5.37 0.77
CA LYS A 59 -27.84 -5.42 0.16
C LYS A 59 -26.82 -4.75 1.06
N ILE A 60 -25.61 -5.28 1.04
CA ILE A 60 -24.44 -4.72 1.72
C ILE A 60 -23.36 -4.37 0.71
N CYS A 61 -22.64 -3.28 0.99
CA CYS A 61 -21.42 -2.92 0.27
C CYS A 61 -20.41 -2.30 1.24
N CYS A 62 -19.13 -2.35 0.91
CA CYS A 62 -18.11 -1.69 1.71
C CYS A 62 -18.34 -0.17 1.79
N ASP A 63 -18.14 0.40 2.96
CA ASP A 63 -17.89 1.83 3.14
C ASP A 63 -16.37 2.06 3.18
N TYR A 64 -15.93 3.11 2.49
CA TYR A 64 -14.53 3.53 2.44
C TYR A 64 -14.31 4.92 3.05
N SER A 65 -15.39 5.64 3.40
CA SER A 65 -15.35 7.01 3.92
C SER A 65 -14.53 7.15 5.22
N TRP A 66 -14.42 6.06 5.97
CA TRP A 66 -13.63 6.00 7.19
C TRP A 66 -12.12 6.11 6.93
N VAL A 67 -11.63 5.80 5.72
CA VAL A 67 -10.19 5.78 5.42
C VAL A 67 -9.61 7.19 5.40
N SER A 68 -10.20 8.12 4.63
CA SER A 68 -9.75 9.52 4.59
C SER A 68 -9.91 10.21 5.94
N LYS A 69 -10.98 9.90 6.68
CA LYS A 69 -11.21 10.37 8.04
C LYS A 69 -10.11 9.88 8.99
N ASN A 70 -9.73 8.60 8.93
CA ASN A 70 -8.64 8.06 9.73
C ASN A 70 -7.29 8.72 9.37
N LEU A 71 -7.04 8.94 8.07
CA LEU A 71 -5.80 9.56 7.60
C LEU A 71 -5.68 11.02 8.05
N SER A 72 -6.75 11.82 7.91
CA SER A 72 -6.76 13.24 8.33
C SER A 72 -6.54 13.45 9.83
N GLN A 73 -6.81 12.43 10.66
CA GLN A 73 -6.49 12.46 12.09
C GLN A 73 -5.01 12.20 12.39
N LYS A 74 -4.30 11.51 11.49
CA LYS A 74 -2.90 11.08 11.67
C LYS A 74 -1.91 12.02 10.99
N ILE A 75 -2.29 12.60 9.85
CA ILE A 75 -1.42 13.44 9.02
C ILE A 75 -2.14 14.70 8.57
N LYS A 76 -1.36 15.78 8.39
CA LYS A 76 -1.89 17.05 7.89
C LYS A 76 -2.03 16.97 6.37
N LEU A 77 -3.27 16.92 5.91
CA LEU A 77 -3.65 16.98 4.50
C LEU A 77 -4.58 18.17 4.27
N ARG A 78 -4.53 18.76 3.08
CA ARG A 78 -5.48 19.80 2.66
C ARG A 78 -6.83 19.16 2.35
N THR A 79 -7.92 19.90 2.49
CA THR A 79 -9.29 19.42 2.17
C THR A 79 -9.36 18.77 0.79
N ARG A 80 -8.78 19.41 -0.23
CA ARG A 80 -8.74 18.86 -1.59
C ARG A 80 -8.01 17.51 -1.67
N GLU A 81 -6.95 17.31 -0.89
CA GLU A 81 -6.20 16.04 -0.87
C GLU A 81 -7.01 14.94 -0.17
N ILE A 82 -7.80 15.30 0.86
CA ILE A 82 -8.72 14.39 1.54
C ILE A 82 -9.85 13.96 0.58
N ASP A 83 -10.45 14.91 -0.13
CA ASP A 83 -11.51 14.65 -1.12
C ASP A 83 -11.00 13.73 -2.24
N GLU A 84 -9.76 13.95 -2.68
CA GLU A 84 -9.12 13.13 -3.70
C GLU A 84 -8.83 11.71 -3.19
N ILE A 85 -8.38 11.55 -1.94
CA ILE A 85 -8.23 10.22 -1.32
C ILE A 85 -9.58 9.52 -1.22
N ASP A 86 -10.65 10.22 -0.85
CA ASP A 86 -12.00 9.66 -0.83
C ASP A 86 -12.43 9.12 -2.20
N ASP A 87 -12.16 9.88 -3.26
CA ASP A 87 -12.45 9.44 -4.62
C ASP A 87 -11.61 8.22 -5.02
N ILE A 88 -10.30 8.23 -4.73
CA ILE A 88 -9.41 7.08 -4.95
C ILE A 88 -9.94 5.84 -4.24
N MET A 89 -10.34 5.97 -2.97
CA MET A 89 -10.81 4.85 -2.17
C MET A 89 -12.14 4.27 -2.66
N LYS A 90 -13.00 5.10 -3.28
CA LYS A 90 -14.27 4.66 -3.85
C LYS A 90 -14.12 4.05 -5.24
N THR A 91 -13.23 4.59 -6.07
CA THR A 91 -13.20 4.30 -7.53
C THR A 91 -12.04 3.41 -7.96
N LYS A 92 -10.85 3.57 -7.34
CA LYS A 92 -9.61 2.89 -7.75
C LYS A 92 -9.20 1.79 -6.78
N PHE A 93 -9.31 2.03 -5.48
CA PHE A 93 -8.90 1.08 -4.45
C PHE A 93 -9.58 -0.30 -4.60
N PRO A 94 -10.88 -0.41 -4.93
CA PRO A 94 -11.49 -1.73 -5.07
C PRO A 94 -10.82 -2.61 -6.12
N LYS A 95 -10.51 -2.02 -7.28
CA LYS A 95 -9.81 -2.70 -8.39
C LYS A 95 -8.38 -3.06 -7.98
N HIS A 96 -7.69 -2.15 -7.28
CA HIS A 96 -6.35 -2.39 -6.75
C HIS A 96 -6.32 -3.57 -5.77
N ALA A 97 -7.22 -3.56 -4.78
CA ALA A 97 -7.29 -4.60 -3.77
C ALA A 97 -7.68 -5.95 -4.39
N GLU A 98 -8.63 -5.99 -5.33
CA GLU A 98 -8.99 -7.22 -6.05
C GLU A 98 -7.77 -7.84 -6.75
N LYS A 99 -6.95 -7.01 -7.41
CA LYS A 99 -5.77 -7.48 -8.14
C LYS A 99 -4.60 -7.89 -7.24
N TYR A 100 -4.35 -7.16 -6.15
CA TYR A 100 -3.10 -7.31 -5.38
C TYR A 100 -3.27 -7.95 -4.00
N TRP A 101 -4.49 -8.10 -3.48
CA TRP A 101 -4.72 -8.67 -2.15
C TRP A 101 -5.26 -10.10 -2.20
N SER A 102 -5.65 -10.56 -3.39
CA SER A 102 -6.21 -11.88 -3.64
C SER A 102 -5.54 -12.55 -4.83
N GLU A 103 -5.47 -13.88 -4.83
CA GLU A 103 -5.06 -14.69 -5.98
C GLU A 103 -6.00 -15.89 -6.08
N ASN A 104 -6.48 -16.22 -7.28
CA ASN A 104 -7.46 -17.30 -7.48
C ASN A 104 -8.68 -17.17 -6.55
N LYS A 105 -9.14 -15.93 -6.32
CA LYS A 105 -10.22 -15.56 -5.38
C LYS A 105 -9.95 -15.88 -3.90
N LYS A 106 -8.71 -16.21 -3.54
CA LYS A 106 -8.29 -16.42 -2.14
C LYS A 106 -7.50 -15.23 -1.64
N ILE A 107 -7.87 -14.74 -0.45
CA ILE A 107 -7.20 -13.63 0.22
C ILE A 107 -5.80 -14.09 0.67
N LYS A 108 -4.75 -13.39 0.25
CA LYS A 108 -3.36 -13.71 0.65
C LYS A 108 -2.91 -13.03 1.95
N ARG A 109 -3.68 -12.06 2.45
CA ARG A 109 -3.31 -11.28 3.64
C ARG A 109 -3.55 -12.09 4.91
N ASN A 110 -2.62 -12.01 5.86
CA ASN A 110 -2.86 -12.52 7.21
C ASN A 110 -3.86 -11.59 7.92
N LEU A 111 -5.11 -12.02 8.01
CA LEU A 111 -6.22 -11.22 8.55
C LEU A 111 -6.19 -11.10 10.08
N MET A 112 -5.37 -11.89 10.77
CA MET A 112 -5.23 -11.84 12.23
C MET A 112 -4.09 -10.95 12.70
N SER A 113 -3.06 -10.75 11.85
CA SER A 113 -1.88 -9.97 12.24
C SER A 113 -2.18 -8.48 12.37
N ARG A 114 -3.03 -7.93 11.50
CA ARG A 114 -3.32 -6.49 11.41
C ARG A 114 -4.81 -6.22 11.17
N THR A 115 -5.28 -5.05 11.60
CA THR A 115 -6.62 -4.56 11.31
C THR A 115 -6.75 -4.17 9.82
N LEU A 116 -7.97 -4.07 9.32
CA LEU A 116 -8.26 -3.52 7.98
C LEU A 116 -7.65 -2.12 7.81
N GLY A 117 -7.78 -1.27 8.82
CA GLY A 117 -7.17 0.06 8.83
C GLY A 117 -5.66 -0.01 8.68
N GLU A 118 -4.99 -0.83 9.48
CA GLU A 118 -3.54 -1.03 9.41
C GLU A 118 -3.09 -1.59 8.05
N TRP A 119 -3.86 -2.50 7.44
CA TRP A 119 -3.56 -3.04 6.10
C TRP A 119 -3.68 -1.97 5.01
N ILE A 120 -4.78 -1.22 4.98
CA ILE A 120 -5.00 -0.14 4.00
C ILE A 120 -3.94 0.95 4.18
N GLU A 121 -3.69 1.39 5.41
CA GLU A 121 -2.67 2.40 5.69
C GLU A 121 -1.27 1.92 5.28
N SER A 122 -0.91 0.68 5.62
CA SER A 122 0.38 0.13 5.20
C SER A 122 0.52 0.12 3.67
N GLU A 123 -0.53 -0.26 2.95
CA GLU A 123 -0.54 -0.29 1.48
C GLU A 123 -0.39 1.13 0.89
N LEU A 124 -1.19 2.10 1.37
CA LEU A 124 -1.11 3.49 0.91
C LEU A 124 0.28 4.09 1.19
N SER A 125 0.83 3.84 2.38
CA SER A 125 2.16 4.31 2.79
C SER A 125 3.25 3.70 1.92
N PHE A 126 3.19 2.39 1.70
CA PHE A 126 4.12 1.64 0.87
C PHE A 126 4.12 2.16 -0.57
N LEU A 127 2.94 2.32 -1.17
CA LEU A 127 2.80 2.84 -2.53
C LEU A 127 3.26 4.29 -2.63
N ALA A 128 2.98 5.14 -1.65
CA ALA A 128 3.46 6.51 -1.63
C ALA A 128 4.99 6.59 -1.61
N GLY A 129 5.65 5.65 -0.92
CA GLY A 129 7.11 5.51 -0.94
C GLY A 129 7.67 5.29 -2.34
N PHE A 130 7.14 4.32 -3.09
CA PHE A 130 7.55 4.08 -4.48
C PHE A 130 7.15 5.22 -5.41
N SER A 131 5.93 5.76 -5.29
CA SER A 131 5.46 6.86 -6.13
C SER A 131 6.37 8.09 -6.01
N LEU A 132 6.84 8.41 -4.81
CA LEU A 132 7.82 9.49 -4.61
C LEU A 132 9.16 9.16 -5.24
N TRP A 133 9.69 7.96 -4.99
CA TRP A 133 10.98 7.55 -5.55
C TRP A 133 10.97 7.66 -7.08
N PHE A 134 9.94 7.13 -7.74
CA PHE A 134 9.82 7.22 -9.19
C PHE A 134 9.64 8.65 -9.68
N ARG A 135 8.84 9.49 -9.01
CA ARG A 135 8.72 10.91 -9.37
C ARG A 135 10.02 11.70 -9.27
N GLU A 136 10.90 11.33 -8.35
CA GLU A 136 12.18 12.01 -8.15
C GLU A 136 13.26 11.54 -9.12
N LYS A 137 13.18 10.28 -9.57
CA LYS A 137 14.19 9.66 -10.44
C LYS A 137 13.78 9.59 -11.91
N GLU A 138 12.52 9.76 -12.24
CA GLU A 138 12.06 9.79 -13.64
C GLU A 138 12.07 11.20 -14.20
N LEU A 139 12.89 11.42 -15.23
CA LEU A 139 12.95 12.63 -16.04
C LEU A 139 12.67 12.25 -17.48
N ASP A 140 11.64 12.84 -18.08
CA ASP A 140 11.23 12.62 -19.48
C ASP A 140 10.98 11.14 -19.88
N GLY A 141 10.62 10.29 -18.91
CA GLY A 141 10.34 8.87 -19.12
C GLY A 141 11.54 7.95 -18.91
N ASP A 142 12.73 8.51 -18.73
CA ASP A 142 13.95 7.78 -18.39
C ASP A 142 14.24 7.90 -16.88
N LEU A 143 14.70 6.80 -16.29
CA LEU A 143 15.17 6.79 -14.90
C LEU A 143 16.60 7.32 -14.84
N ASP A 144 16.75 8.54 -14.33
CA ASP A 144 18.04 9.13 -13.99
C ASP A 144 18.50 8.66 -12.61
N LEU A 145 19.56 7.85 -12.60
CA LEU A 145 20.18 7.29 -11.41
C LEU A 145 21.49 8.01 -11.07
N SER A 146 21.87 9.03 -11.84
CA SER A 146 23.15 9.74 -11.74
C SER A 146 23.40 10.26 -10.33
N THR A 147 22.40 10.92 -9.72
CA THR A 147 22.52 11.46 -8.35
C THR A 147 22.74 10.33 -7.33
N LEU A 148 21.90 9.29 -7.38
CA LEU A 148 21.97 8.16 -6.45
C LEU A 148 23.34 7.46 -6.52
N ILE A 149 23.83 7.23 -7.74
CA ILE A 149 25.09 6.54 -7.96
C ILE A 149 26.25 7.44 -7.61
N SER A 150 26.20 8.73 -7.96
CA SER A 150 27.25 9.68 -7.64
C SER A 150 27.48 9.79 -6.14
N ASP A 151 26.39 9.86 -5.37
CA ASP A 151 26.42 9.84 -3.91
C ASP A 151 27.01 8.53 -3.37
N ALA A 152 26.61 7.40 -3.96
CA ALA A 152 27.09 6.08 -3.54
C ALA A 152 28.59 5.87 -3.86
N VAL A 153 29.09 6.33 -5.01
CA VAL A 153 30.51 6.17 -5.39
C VAL A 153 31.41 7.28 -4.85
N GLY A 154 30.85 8.45 -4.52
CA GLY A 154 31.60 9.65 -4.12
C GLY A 154 32.31 10.34 -5.29
N LYS A 155 31.77 10.22 -6.51
CA LYS A 155 32.27 10.85 -7.74
C LYS A 155 31.08 11.16 -8.64
N ASN A 156 31.18 12.21 -9.46
CA ASN A 156 30.14 12.51 -10.44
C ASN A 156 30.11 11.42 -11.52
N VAL A 157 28.96 10.76 -11.66
CA VAL A 157 28.69 9.71 -12.64
C VAL A 157 27.37 10.04 -13.31
N SER A 158 27.32 9.92 -14.64
CA SER A 158 26.07 9.90 -15.38
C SER A 158 25.63 8.45 -15.56
N ALA A 159 24.39 8.16 -15.18
CA ALA A 159 23.84 6.82 -15.24
C ALA A 159 22.32 6.84 -15.35
N SER A 160 21.81 6.00 -16.25
CA SER A 160 20.40 5.68 -16.38
C SER A 160 20.19 4.18 -16.24
N GLY A 161 18.95 3.75 -16.01
CA GLY A 161 18.65 2.33 -15.90
C GLY A 161 17.18 2.02 -16.18
N ASN A 162 16.89 0.75 -16.42
CA ASN A 162 15.51 0.27 -16.47
C ASN A 162 15.25 -0.57 -15.23
N ILE A 163 14.13 -0.31 -14.56
CA ILE A 163 13.69 -1.09 -13.41
C ILE A 163 12.38 -1.78 -13.76
N GLU A 164 12.41 -3.12 -13.73
CA GLU A 164 11.21 -3.93 -13.81
C GLU A 164 10.42 -3.77 -12.51
N PHE A 165 9.37 -2.95 -12.56
CA PHE A 165 8.46 -2.70 -11.46
C PHE A 165 7.04 -2.67 -12.00
N ASP A 166 6.10 -3.27 -11.26
CA ASP A 166 4.68 -3.24 -11.58
C ASP A 166 4.10 -1.83 -11.37
N ARG A 167 4.28 -0.97 -12.38
CA ARG A 167 3.91 0.45 -12.37
C ARG A 167 2.41 0.67 -12.20
N GLU A 168 1.60 -0.31 -12.58
CA GLU A 168 0.15 -0.22 -12.44
C GLU A 168 -0.28 -0.07 -10.97
N ARG A 169 0.51 -0.58 -10.01
CA ARG A 169 0.30 -0.34 -8.58
C ARG A 169 0.34 1.14 -8.20
N LEU A 170 1.12 1.94 -8.91
CA LEU A 170 1.30 3.37 -8.60
C LEU A 170 0.13 4.21 -9.11
N GLU A 171 -0.68 3.69 -10.04
CA GLU A 171 -1.87 4.38 -10.58
C GLU A 171 -2.91 4.68 -9.50
N LEU A 172 -2.90 3.93 -8.38
CA LEU A 172 -3.75 4.20 -7.22
C LEU A 172 -3.54 5.61 -6.68
N LEU A 173 -2.29 6.07 -6.58
CA LEU A 173 -1.90 7.33 -5.94
C LEU A 173 -1.34 8.38 -6.91
N LYS A 174 -1.37 8.09 -8.21
CA LYS A 174 -0.74 8.92 -9.25
C LYS A 174 -1.21 10.37 -9.28
N THR A 175 -2.46 10.63 -8.92
CA THR A 175 -3.06 11.97 -8.98
C THR A 175 -2.67 12.85 -7.79
N LEU A 176 -2.25 12.24 -6.67
CA LEU A 176 -1.91 12.96 -5.43
C LEU A 176 -0.67 13.84 -5.61
N THR A 177 -0.63 14.97 -4.91
CA THR A 177 0.54 15.87 -4.92
C THR A 177 1.76 15.22 -4.26
N THR A 178 2.98 15.68 -4.58
CA THR A 178 4.20 15.24 -3.88
C THR A 178 4.11 15.50 -2.37
N ASN A 179 3.47 16.59 -1.94
CA ASN A 179 3.28 16.88 -0.52
C ASN A 179 2.36 15.85 0.16
N ALA A 180 1.25 15.49 -0.48
CA ALA A 180 0.35 14.46 0.01
C ALA A 180 1.05 13.09 0.09
N LEU A 181 1.79 12.71 -0.96
CA LEU A 181 2.56 11.47 -0.95
C LEU A 181 3.62 11.45 0.15
N THR A 182 4.30 12.58 0.41
CA THR A 182 5.29 12.65 1.50
C THR A 182 4.62 12.44 2.86
N ALA A 183 3.48 13.07 3.11
CA ALA A 183 2.72 12.87 4.33
C ALA A 183 2.25 11.40 4.50
N ILE A 184 1.73 10.79 3.43
CA ILE A 184 1.26 9.38 3.42
C ILE A 184 2.44 8.40 3.57
N LYS A 185 3.58 8.65 2.92
CA LYS A 185 4.80 7.85 3.07
C LYS A 185 5.25 7.82 4.54
N ASP A 186 5.18 8.96 5.22
CA ASP A 186 5.72 9.10 6.57
C ASP A 186 4.77 8.62 7.69
N MET A 187 3.52 8.28 7.35
CA MET A 187 2.54 7.79 8.33
C MET A 187 2.83 6.39 8.87
N SER A 188 3.63 5.59 8.15
CA SER A 188 4.03 4.26 8.61
C SER A 188 5.47 3.93 8.21
N PRO A 189 6.13 2.98 8.90
CA PRO A 189 7.45 2.50 8.47
C PRO A 189 7.47 1.93 7.04
N ALA A 190 6.34 1.40 6.55
CA ALA A 190 6.26 0.75 5.24
C ALA A 190 6.64 1.70 4.10
N GLY A 191 6.21 2.97 4.15
CA GLY A 191 6.53 3.95 3.11
C GLY A 191 8.00 4.37 3.10
N LYS A 192 8.58 4.61 4.29
CA LYS A 192 10.02 4.93 4.40
C LYS A 192 10.89 3.79 3.91
N ILE A 193 10.48 2.56 4.22
CA ILE A 193 11.19 1.36 3.75
C ILE A 193 11.03 1.20 2.24
N ALA A 194 9.82 1.34 1.69
CA ALA A 194 9.57 1.28 0.25
C ALA A 194 10.48 2.23 -0.52
N TYR A 195 10.52 3.50 -0.13
CA TYR A 195 11.39 4.51 -0.75
C TYR A 195 12.87 4.08 -0.71
N ARG A 196 13.39 3.73 0.48
CA ARG A 196 14.81 3.33 0.63
C ARG A 196 15.15 2.00 -0.04
N SER A 197 14.18 1.09 -0.17
CA SER A 197 14.39 -0.22 -0.76
C SER A 197 14.75 -0.13 -2.24
N MET A 198 14.24 0.87 -2.94
CA MET A 198 14.59 1.14 -4.34
C MET A 198 16.04 1.61 -4.48
N ASP A 199 16.47 2.56 -3.65
CA ASP A 199 17.87 3.01 -3.62
C ASP A 199 18.83 1.83 -3.42
N VAL A 200 18.50 0.97 -2.45
CA VAL A 200 19.32 -0.19 -2.12
C VAL A 200 19.30 -1.23 -3.24
N ALA A 201 18.15 -1.50 -3.85
CA ALA A 201 18.03 -2.44 -4.96
C ALA A 201 18.87 -2.00 -6.17
N VAL A 202 18.82 -0.71 -6.51
CA VAL A 202 19.63 -0.14 -7.59
C VAL A 202 21.12 -0.24 -7.28
N ILE A 203 21.55 0.20 -6.09
CA ILE A 203 22.96 0.15 -5.68
C ILE A 203 23.48 -1.29 -5.69
N LYS A 204 22.69 -2.26 -5.22
CA LYS A 204 23.07 -3.67 -5.23
C LYS A 204 23.16 -4.22 -6.66
N GLY A 205 22.20 -3.93 -7.53
CA GLY A 205 22.24 -4.36 -8.93
C GLY A 205 23.51 -3.90 -9.65
N ILE A 206 23.95 -2.67 -9.39
CA ILE A 206 25.22 -2.15 -9.94
C ILE A 206 26.42 -2.87 -9.33
N SER A 207 26.41 -3.11 -8.02
CA SER A 207 27.48 -3.88 -7.35
C SER A 207 27.59 -5.30 -7.88
N ASP A 208 26.48 -5.96 -8.22
CA ASP A 208 26.52 -7.32 -8.74
C ASP A 208 27.03 -7.35 -10.20
N GLY A 209 26.95 -6.23 -10.92
CA GLY A 209 27.44 -6.09 -12.30
C GLY A 209 28.83 -5.47 -12.46
N ASP A 210 29.43 -4.92 -11.40
CA ASP A 210 30.76 -4.30 -11.40
C ASP A 210 31.58 -4.76 -10.18
N GLU A 211 32.50 -5.70 -10.40
CA GLU A 211 33.38 -6.26 -9.36
C GLU A 211 34.21 -5.18 -8.64
N ASN A 212 34.67 -4.15 -9.37
CA ASN A 212 35.46 -3.06 -8.78
C ASN A 212 34.61 -2.19 -7.86
N TYR A 213 33.33 -2.00 -8.20
CA TYR A 213 32.38 -1.30 -7.34
C TYR A 213 31.99 -2.15 -6.13
N ALA A 214 31.79 -3.46 -6.31
CA ALA A 214 31.52 -4.40 -5.23
C ALA A 214 32.64 -4.42 -4.18
N GLU A 215 33.91 -4.43 -4.61
CA GLU A 215 35.05 -4.38 -3.71
C GLU A 215 35.14 -3.05 -2.95
N LYS A 216 34.87 -1.92 -3.61
CA LYS A 216 34.79 -0.61 -2.94
C LYS A 216 33.68 -0.56 -1.88
N MET A 217 32.53 -1.18 -2.15
CA MET A 217 31.41 -1.28 -1.21
C MET A 217 31.76 -2.16 0.00
N LYS A 218 32.45 -3.29 -0.21
CA LYS A 218 32.98 -4.14 0.89
C LYS A 218 33.95 -3.36 1.78
N GLY A 219 34.83 -2.54 1.18
CA GLY A 219 35.77 -1.68 1.91
C GLY A 219 35.10 -0.66 2.84
N ARG A 220 33.93 -0.13 2.45
CA ARG A 220 33.16 0.87 3.23
C ARG A 220 32.24 0.28 4.30
N THR A 221 31.80 -0.98 4.14
CA THR A 221 30.85 -1.65 5.05
C THR A 221 31.50 -2.49 6.15
N LEU A 222 32.84 -2.54 6.21
CA LEU A 222 33.63 -3.34 7.16
C LEU A 222 33.46 -3.02 8.66
N THR A 223 32.61 -2.06 9.05
CA THR A 223 32.25 -1.80 10.45
C THR A 223 30.84 -2.31 10.85
N GLN A 224 29.99 -2.71 9.91
CA GLN A 224 28.69 -3.33 10.22
C GLN A 224 28.76 -4.85 10.02
N LYS A 225 29.10 -5.56 11.11
CA LYS A 225 29.17 -7.04 11.16
C LYS A 225 27.83 -7.75 10.95
N THR A 226 26.72 -7.02 10.90
CA THR A 226 25.40 -7.60 10.67
C THR A 226 24.89 -7.18 9.32
N ALA A 227 24.78 -8.16 8.43
CA ALA A 227 24.07 -8.02 7.20
C ALA A 227 22.63 -7.52 7.43
N TRP A 228 22.28 -6.37 6.86
CA TRP A 228 21.00 -5.70 7.06
C TRP A 228 19.79 -6.52 6.59
N TRP A 229 19.99 -7.52 5.73
CA TRP A 229 18.92 -8.43 5.28
C TRP A 229 18.48 -9.42 6.36
N LYS A 230 19.20 -9.55 7.48
CA LYS A 230 18.75 -10.35 8.64
C LYS A 230 17.65 -9.67 9.47
N PHE A 231 17.21 -8.47 9.09
CA PHE A 231 16.07 -7.78 9.71
C PHE A 231 14.73 -8.06 8.99
N TRP A 232 14.71 -8.98 8.03
CA TRP A 232 13.52 -9.42 7.30
C TRP A 232 13.21 -10.88 7.56
#